data_AF-A0A3M1PJU2-F1
#
_entry.id   AF-A0A3M1PJU2-F1
#
_cell.length_a   1.000
_cell.length_b   1.000
_cell.length_c   1.000
_cell.angle_alpha   90.00
_cell.angle_beta   90.00
_cell.angle_gamma   90.00
#
_symmetry.space_group_name_H-M   'P 1'
#
loop_
_entity.id
_entity.type
_entity.pdbx_description
1 polymer ?
#
loop_
_entity_poly.entity_id
_entity_poly.type
_entity_poly.pdbx_seq_one_letter_code
_entity_poly.pdbx_strand_id
1 'polypeptide(L)'
;MLDADLLVDLILSRPGISADYASFLWQCLQQRQIHGCLTETGYQRLCVIMNQRNARHALTVAEALMRMMTICRSDPSIWVRAQSQPFEYDSAEEIACVLHYRMDGLITHRSERFEGSGIPVLSLRDVVETHLRRSLHPLPSRMPDLPPPSITHLSCWLSGQFESPWLPLVDLAGQAHLGNICRDASSQQAAIARGKFIKIRHFDRRLEWVALIVQLCPTPQPGEFDLSVICAARDGGDLPAGLQLWVVDQQGNDSMFAQPNRSGRAILQFEGQVGETFEIVISLGGDRHVEPFLI
;
A
#
# COMPACT_ATOMS: atom_id res chain seq x y z
N MET A 1 -8.94 -10.18 16.33
CA MET A 1 -8.95 -11.66 16.19
C MET A 1 -9.05 -12.01 14.73
N LEU A 2 -8.30 -13.00 14.25
CA LEU A 2 -8.48 -13.59 12.92
C LEU A 2 -9.20 -14.92 13.08
N ASP A 3 -10.26 -15.10 12.29
CA ASP A 3 -11.01 -16.35 12.21
C ASP A 3 -10.11 -17.50 11.73
N ALA A 4 -10.15 -18.64 12.43
CA ALA A 4 -9.39 -19.82 12.07
C ALA A 4 -9.75 -20.37 10.67
N ASP A 5 -11.04 -20.34 10.28
CA ASP A 5 -11.50 -20.78 8.95
C ASP A 5 -10.92 -19.89 7.84
N LEU A 6 -10.84 -18.59 8.10
CA LEU A 6 -10.18 -17.64 7.19
C LEU A 6 -8.71 -18.01 6.98
N LEU A 7 -7.97 -18.25 8.06
CA LEU A 7 -6.55 -18.61 7.96
C LEU A 7 -6.34 -19.94 7.23
N VAL A 8 -7.18 -20.94 7.49
CA VAL A 8 -7.15 -22.23 6.78
C VAL A 8 -7.31 -22.00 5.28
N ASP A 9 -8.32 -21.23 4.89
CA ASP A 9 -8.64 -21.01 3.48
C ASP A 9 -7.55 -20.19 2.76
N LEU A 10 -6.95 -19.21 3.46
CA LEU A 10 -5.80 -18.44 2.97
C LEU A 10 -4.57 -19.33 2.75
N ILE A 11 -4.19 -20.13 3.74
CA ILE A 11 -2.99 -20.99 3.68
C ILE A 11 -3.15 -22.07 2.61
N LEU A 12 -4.35 -22.61 2.46
CA LEU A 12 -4.66 -23.60 1.42
C LEU A 12 -4.95 -22.98 0.05
N SER A 13 -4.89 -21.65 -0.08
CA SER A 13 -5.18 -20.92 -1.32
C SER A 13 -6.53 -21.34 -1.95
N ARG A 14 -7.57 -21.46 -1.12
CA ARG A 14 -8.90 -21.86 -1.62
C ARG A 14 -9.49 -20.76 -2.52
N PRO A 15 -10.20 -21.12 -3.61
CA PRO A 15 -10.65 -20.18 -4.63
C PRO A 15 -11.69 -19.15 -4.16
N GLY A 16 -12.20 -19.25 -2.93
CA GLY A 16 -13.13 -18.30 -2.34
C GLY A 16 -12.50 -17.00 -1.84
N ILE A 17 -11.17 -16.91 -1.81
CA ILE A 17 -10.44 -15.72 -1.33
C ILE A 17 -9.50 -15.23 -2.43
N SER A 18 -9.63 -13.95 -2.80
CA SER A 18 -8.71 -13.34 -3.77
C SER A 18 -7.26 -13.39 -3.26
N ALA A 19 -6.33 -13.76 -4.14
CA ALA A 19 -4.89 -13.76 -3.85
C ALA A 19 -4.38 -12.37 -3.43
N ASP A 20 -5.00 -11.31 -3.94
CA ASP A 20 -4.64 -9.93 -3.60
C ASP A 20 -5.00 -9.61 -2.15
N TYR A 21 -6.19 -10.02 -1.70
CA TYR A 21 -6.61 -9.84 -0.30
C TYR A 21 -5.79 -10.68 0.67
N ALA A 22 -5.42 -11.91 0.27
CA ALA A 22 -4.54 -12.76 1.04
C ALA A 22 -3.17 -12.11 1.25
N SER A 23 -2.57 -11.63 0.15
CA SER A 23 -1.26 -10.98 0.17
C SER A 23 -1.28 -9.72 1.02
N PHE A 24 -2.32 -8.90 0.88
CA PHE A 24 -2.51 -7.69 1.65
C PHE A 24 -2.64 -7.96 3.17
N LEU A 25 -3.44 -8.95 3.57
CA LEU A 25 -3.58 -9.28 4.99
C LEU A 25 -2.24 -9.76 5.58
N TRP A 26 -1.53 -10.65 4.87
CA TRP A 26 -0.23 -11.12 5.33
C TRP A 26 0.78 -10.00 5.50
N GLN A 27 0.77 -9.05 4.56
CA GLN A 27 1.60 -7.86 4.64
C GLN A 27 1.26 -7.01 5.88
N CYS A 28 -0.03 -6.74 6.13
CA CYS A 28 -0.45 -5.97 7.29
C CYS A 28 0.03 -6.59 8.61
N LEU A 29 -0.01 -7.92 8.70
CA LEU A 29 0.48 -8.68 9.86
C LEU A 29 2.02 -8.59 9.98
N GLN A 30 2.75 -8.78 8.89
CA GLN A 30 4.22 -8.69 8.87
C GLN A 30 4.75 -7.31 9.24
N GLN A 31 4.07 -6.26 8.76
CA GLN A 31 4.42 -4.86 9.04
C GLN A 31 3.89 -4.37 10.39
N ARG A 32 3.17 -5.22 11.14
CA ARG A 32 2.50 -4.88 12.41
C ARG A 32 1.51 -3.71 12.28
N GLN A 33 0.98 -3.48 11.08
CA GLN A 33 -0.12 -2.55 10.85
C GLN A 33 -1.43 -3.12 11.40
N ILE A 34 -1.54 -4.45 11.45
CA ILE A 34 -2.58 -5.17 12.18
C ILE A 34 -1.87 -6.04 13.22
N HIS A 35 -2.29 -5.93 14.49
CA HIS A 35 -1.88 -6.88 15.51
C HIS A 35 -2.79 -8.12 15.43
N GLY A 36 -2.34 -9.13 14.69
CA GLY A 36 -3.09 -10.38 14.52
C GLY A 36 -3.11 -11.23 15.77
N CYS A 37 -4.30 -11.75 16.11
CA CYS A 37 -4.46 -12.73 17.18
C CYS A 37 -5.23 -13.93 16.66
N LEU A 38 -4.97 -15.11 17.23
CA LEU A 38 -5.68 -16.36 16.96
C LEU A 38 -5.95 -17.08 18.29
N THR A 39 -7.07 -17.81 18.42
CA THR A 39 -7.33 -18.65 19.59
C THR A 39 -6.39 -19.86 19.63
N GLU A 40 -6.12 -20.39 20.81
CA GLU A 40 -5.33 -21.62 20.97
C GLU A 40 -5.98 -22.80 20.23
N THR A 41 -7.30 -22.95 20.32
CA THR A 41 -8.07 -23.96 19.58
C THR A 41 -7.93 -23.78 18.07
N GLY A 42 -8.07 -22.54 17.57
CA GLY A 42 -7.90 -22.21 16.16
C GLY A 42 -6.50 -22.52 15.64
N TYR A 43 -5.47 -22.25 16.44
CA TYR A 43 -4.08 -22.59 16.13
C TYR A 43 -3.87 -24.11 16.08
N GLN A 44 -4.38 -24.86 17.06
CA GLN A 44 -4.29 -26.32 17.07
C GLN A 44 -4.98 -26.92 15.84
N ARG A 45 -6.15 -26.41 15.49
CA ARG A 45 -6.91 -26.82 14.29
C ARG A 45 -6.13 -26.59 13.00
N LEU A 46 -5.49 -25.42 12.85
CA LEU A 46 -4.59 -25.13 11.73
C LEU A 46 -3.46 -26.15 11.64
N CYS A 47 -2.76 -26.42 12.76
CA CYS A 47 -1.68 -27.39 12.82
C CYS A 47 -2.12 -28.80 12.38
N VAL A 48 -3.29 -29.26 12.82
CA VAL A 48 -3.86 -30.56 12.41
C VAL A 48 -4.13 -30.60 10.91
N ILE A 49 -4.81 -29.59 10.36
CA ILE A 49 -5.16 -29.54 8.93
C ILE A 49 -3.90 -29.48 8.07
N MET A 50 -2.90 -28.70 8.47
CA MET A 50 -1.64 -28.60 7.73
C MET A 50 -0.83 -29.89 7.79
N ASN A 51 -0.77 -30.55 8.94
CA ASN A 51 -0.05 -31.81 9.10
C ASN A 51 -0.62 -32.93 8.23
N GLN A 52 -1.94 -32.99 8.06
CA GLN A 52 -2.60 -33.96 7.18
C GLN A 52 -2.23 -33.78 5.70
N ARG A 53 -1.84 -32.57 5.28
CA ARG A 53 -1.43 -32.26 3.91
C ARG A 53 0.05 -32.52 3.68
N ASN A 54 0.90 -31.91 4.52
CA ASN A 54 2.35 -32.00 4.42
C ASN A 54 2.99 -31.55 5.75
N ALA A 55 3.47 -32.51 6.55
CA ALA A 55 4.05 -32.25 7.87
C ALA A 55 5.23 -31.26 7.84
N ARG A 56 6.07 -31.29 6.80
CA ARG A 56 7.20 -30.36 6.69
C ARG A 56 6.73 -28.93 6.40
N HIS A 57 5.72 -28.79 5.55
CA HIS A 57 5.11 -27.49 5.26
C HIS A 57 4.36 -26.94 6.48
N ALA A 58 3.68 -27.81 7.24
CA ALA A 58 2.96 -27.45 8.45
C ALA A 58 3.85 -26.81 9.50
N LEU A 59 5.05 -27.36 9.73
CA LEU A 59 6.01 -26.79 10.68
C LEU A 59 6.42 -25.36 10.26
N THR A 60 6.77 -25.16 8.99
CA THR A 60 7.16 -23.84 8.46
C THR A 60 6.03 -22.81 8.62
N VAL A 61 4.79 -23.21 8.32
CA VAL A 61 3.61 -22.33 8.45
C VAL A 61 3.34 -22.01 9.92
N ALA A 62 3.41 -23.00 10.81
CA ALA A 62 3.22 -22.80 12.24
C ALA A 62 4.26 -21.82 12.83
N GLU A 63 5.53 -21.97 12.47
CA GLU A 63 6.60 -21.04 12.86
C GLU A 63 6.41 -19.64 12.30
N ALA A 64 5.88 -19.51 11.08
CA ALA A 64 5.56 -18.21 10.50
C ALA A 64 4.39 -17.54 11.24
N LEU A 65 3.32 -18.27 11.52
CA LEU A 65 2.16 -17.76 12.27
C LEU A 65 2.56 -17.29 13.66
N MET A 66 3.35 -18.07 14.41
CA MET A 66 3.82 -17.66 15.75
C MET A 66 4.71 -16.40 15.72
N ARG A 67 5.36 -16.11 14.60
CA ARG A 67 6.17 -14.88 14.45
C ARG A 67 5.33 -13.65 14.12
N MET A 68 4.18 -13.84 13.46
CA MET A 68 3.33 -12.75 12.98
C MET A 68 2.15 -12.45 13.91
N MET A 69 1.76 -13.41 14.76
CA MET A 69 0.49 -13.35 15.50
C MET A 69 0.65 -13.78 16.95
N THR A 70 -0.25 -13.26 17.79
CA THR A 70 -0.38 -13.67 19.20
C THR A 70 -1.39 -14.81 19.33
N ILE A 71 -0.98 -15.91 19.97
CA ILE A 71 -1.91 -17.00 20.31
C ILE A 71 -2.57 -16.67 21.66
N CYS A 72 -3.89 -16.54 21.64
CA CYS A 72 -4.72 -16.27 22.80
C CYS A 72 -5.05 -17.59 23.50
N ARG A 73 -4.56 -17.75 24.72
CA ARG A 73 -4.88 -18.92 25.54
C ARG A 73 -6.24 -18.74 26.19
N SER A 74 -7.06 -19.77 26.09
CA SER A 74 -8.38 -19.75 26.70
C SER A 74 -8.28 -20.11 28.17
N ASP A 75 -8.66 -19.17 29.03
CA ASP A 75 -8.81 -19.43 30.46
C ASP A 75 -10.28 -19.75 30.81
N PRO A 76 -10.57 -20.18 32.05
CA PRO A 76 -11.95 -20.49 32.44
C PRO A 76 -12.95 -19.36 32.23
N SER A 77 -12.53 -18.09 32.27
CA SER A 77 -13.41 -16.95 32.03
C SER A 77 -13.83 -16.83 30.56
N ILE A 78 -12.90 -17.14 29.64
CA ILE A 78 -13.17 -17.18 28.20
C ILE A 78 -14.13 -18.34 27.90
N TRP A 79 -13.93 -19.51 28.49
CA TRP A 79 -14.81 -20.67 28.29
C TRP A 79 -16.23 -20.45 28.78
N VAL A 80 -16.40 -19.94 30.00
CA VAL A 80 -17.73 -19.64 30.56
C VAL A 80 -18.45 -18.62 29.67
N ARG A 81 -17.73 -17.61 29.18
CA ARG A 81 -18.29 -16.64 28.25
C ARG A 81 -18.69 -17.29 26.93
N ALA A 82 -17.82 -18.09 26.31
CA ALA A 82 -18.11 -18.78 25.05
C ALA A 82 -19.36 -19.67 25.16
N GLN A 83 -19.49 -20.43 26.26
CA GLN A 83 -20.65 -21.30 26.49
C GLN A 83 -21.99 -20.55 26.61
N SER A 84 -21.95 -19.28 27.00
CA SER A 84 -23.16 -18.45 27.12
C SER A 84 -23.63 -17.84 25.80
N GLN A 85 -22.83 -17.97 24.73
CA GLN A 85 -23.12 -17.36 23.45
C GLN A 85 -23.92 -18.30 22.52
N PRO A 86 -24.78 -17.77 21.64
CA PRO A 86 -25.58 -18.56 20.71
C PRO A 86 -24.80 -18.94 19.42
N PHE A 87 -23.48 -19.14 19.49
CA PHE A 87 -22.62 -19.49 18.35
C PHE A 87 -22.01 -20.89 18.52
N GLU A 88 -21.48 -21.47 17.44
CA GLU A 88 -20.63 -22.65 17.54
C GLU A 88 -19.43 -22.36 18.44
N TYR A 89 -18.93 -23.38 19.14
CA TYR A 89 -17.93 -23.19 20.18
C TYR A 89 -16.68 -22.44 19.70
N ASP A 90 -16.13 -22.79 18.52
CA ASP A 90 -14.95 -22.13 17.95
C ASP A 90 -15.20 -20.62 17.74
N SER A 91 -16.34 -20.26 17.12
CA SER A 91 -16.72 -18.86 16.89
C SER A 91 -17.05 -18.13 18.20
N ALA A 92 -17.71 -18.81 19.14
CA ALA A 92 -18.01 -18.26 20.46
C ALA A 92 -16.74 -17.97 21.27
N GLU A 93 -15.72 -18.82 21.15
CA GLU A 93 -14.41 -18.64 21.76
C GLU A 93 -13.67 -17.44 21.15
N GLU A 94 -13.70 -17.29 19.82
CA GLU A 94 -13.13 -16.12 19.13
C GLU A 94 -13.78 -14.82 19.60
N ILE A 95 -15.12 -14.76 19.70
CA ILE A 95 -15.86 -13.61 20.24
C ILE A 95 -15.48 -13.36 21.70
N ALA A 96 -15.46 -14.41 22.52
CA ALA A 96 -15.10 -14.30 23.93
C ALA A 96 -13.68 -13.73 24.11
N CYS A 97 -12.73 -14.14 23.26
CA CYS A 97 -11.38 -13.61 23.23
C CYS A 97 -11.32 -12.14 22.79
N VAL A 98 -12.05 -11.74 21.74
CA VAL A 98 -12.13 -10.34 21.30
C VAL A 98 -12.55 -9.44 22.47
N LEU A 99 -13.60 -9.85 23.18
CA LEU A 99 -14.13 -9.13 24.33
C LEU A 99 -13.19 -9.16 25.54
N HIS A 100 -12.57 -10.31 25.84
CA HIS A 100 -11.67 -10.47 26.98
C HIS A 100 -10.40 -9.63 26.82
N TYR A 101 -9.75 -9.72 25.66
CA TYR A 101 -8.50 -9.01 25.38
C TYR A 101 -8.71 -7.59 24.83
N ARG A 102 -9.96 -7.11 24.75
CA ARG A 102 -10.33 -5.77 24.26
C ARG A 102 -9.75 -5.47 22.86
N MET A 103 -9.91 -6.42 21.95
CA MET A 103 -9.45 -6.26 20.57
C MET A 103 -10.40 -5.35 19.78
N ASP A 104 -9.89 -4.74 18.71
CA ASP A 104 -10.69 -3.86 17.83
C ASP A 104 -11.81 -4.58 17.08
N GLY A 105 -11.70 -5.88 16.88
CA GLY A 105 -12.72 -6.68 16.19
C GLY A 105 -12.24 -8.06 15.74
N LEU A 106 -13.06 -8.69 14.91
CA LEU A 106 -12.84 -9.99 14.30
C LEU A 106 -12.73 -9.85 12.77
N ILE A 107 -11.74 -10.51 12.16
CA ILE A 107 -11.56 -10.55 10.70
C ILE A 107 -11.94 -11.95 10.20
N THR A 108 -12.90 -12.04 9.28
CA THR A 108 -13.42 -13.31 8.73
C THR A 108 -13.78 -13.17 7.24
N HIS A 109 -13.96 -14.28 6.52
CA HIS A 109 -14.60 -14.30 5.21
C HIS A 109 -16.08 -14.73 5.25
N ARG A 110 -16.63 -14.95 6.45
CA ARG A 110 -18.02 -15.40 6.71
C ARG A 110 -18.67 -14.53 7.78
N SER A 111 -18.82 -13.24 7.50
CA SER A 111 -19.35 -12.27 8.47
C SER A 111 -20.77 -12.62 8.94
N GLU A 112 -21.55 -13.31 8.12
CA GLU A 112 -22.89 -13.80 8.43
C GLU A 112 -22.92 -14.73 9.65
N ARG A 113 -21.82 -15.45 9.93
CA ARG A 113 -21.72 -16.35 11.10
C ARG A 113 -21.60 -15.62 12.43
N PHE A 114 -21.28 -14.32 12.38
CA PHE A 114 -21.04 -13.49 13.56
C PHE A 114 -22.09 -12.37 13.69
N GLU A 115 -23.19 -12.46 12.93
CA GLU A 115 -24.32 -11.54 13.08
C GLU A 115 -24.87 -11.60 14.51
N GLY A 116 -25.11 -10.43 15.10
CA GLY A 116 -25.58 -10.32 16.49
C GLY A 116 -24.52 -10.57 17.56
N SER A 117 -23.24 -10.77 17.21
CA SER A 117 -22.15 -10.99 18.18
C SER A 117 -21.84 -9.78 19.07
N GLY A 118 -22.28 -8.58 18.69
CA GLY A 118 -22.05 -7.34 19.44
C GLY A 118 -20.61 -6.81 19.37
N ILE A 119 -19.76 -7.42 18.54
CA ILE A 119 -18.39 -6.95 18.26
C ILE A 119 -18.27 -6.46 16.81
N PRO A 120 -17.28 -5.60 16.50
CA PRO A 120 -16.96 -5.28 15.12
C PRO A 120 -16.46 -6.53 14.37
N VAL A 121 -17.08 -6.81 13.23
CA VAL A 121 -16.71 -7.92 12.33
C VAL A 121 -16.35 -7.32 10.98
N LEU A 122 -15.16 -7.63 10.49
CA LEU A 122 -14.59 -7.09 9.26
C LEU A 122 -14.34 -8.23 8.27
N SER A 123 -14.78 -8.04 7.03
CA SER A 123 -14.30 -8.85 5.91
C SER A 123 -12.89 -8.42 5.51
N LEU A 124 -12.19 -9.25 4.74
CA LEU A 124 -10.90 -8.85 4.14
C LEU A 124 -11.01 -7.56 3.31
N ARG A 125 -12.14 -7.38 2.61
CA ARG A 125 -12.42 -6.15 1.86
C ARG A 125 -12.49 -4.94 2.80
N ASP A 126 -13.22 -5.07 3.91
CA ASP A 126 -13.36 -3.97 4.87
C ASP A 126 -12.01 -3.56 5.47
N VAL A 127 -11.13 -4.55 5.72
CA VAL A 127 -9.76 -4.29 6.19
C VAL A 127 -8.96 -3.49 5.15
N VAL A 128 -9.03 -3.87 3.87
CA VAL A 128 -8.37 -3.15 2.77
C VAL A 128 -8.91 -1.74 2.64
N GLU A 129 -10.23 -1.58 2.58
CA GLU A 129 -10.87 -0.26 2.42
C GLU A 129 -10.55 0.65 3.61
N THR A 130 -10.58 0.11 4.84
CA THR A 130 -10.23 0.87 6.06
C THR A 130 -8.77 1.30 6.02
N HIS A 131 -7.87 0.43 5.55
CA HIS A 131 -6.47 0.74 5.42
C HIS A 131 -6.23 1.80 4.34
N LEU A 132 -6.83 1.64 3.16
CA LEU A 132 -6.75 2.61 2.06
C LEU A 132 -7.27 3.97 2.51
N ARG A 133 -8.41 4.04 3.22
CA ARG A 133 -8.93 5.30 3.76
C ARG A 133 -7.98 5.96 4.76
N ARG A 134 -7.31 5.20 5.62
CA ARG A 134 -6.29 5.74 6.53
C ARG A 134 -5.02 6.19 5.79
N SER A 135 -4.70 5.55 4.68
CA SER A 135 -3.57 5.94 3.82
C SER A 135 -3.89 7.17 2.96
N LEU A 136 -5.16 7.36 2.57
CA LEU A 136 -5.67 8.49 1.81
C LEU A 136 -5.90 9.72 2.71
N HIS A 137 -6.39 9.51 3.93
CA HIS A 137 -6.51 10.54 4.97
C HIS A 137 -5.49 10.28 6.08
N PRO A 138 -4.25 10.80 5.98
CA PRO A 138 -3.36 10.78 7.12
C PRO A 138 -4.05 11.52 8.27
N LEU A 139 -4.32 10.81 9.37
CA LEU A 139 -4.57 11.47 10.66
C LEU A 139 -3.47 12.53 10.83
N PRO A 140 -3.78 13.77 11.28
CA PRO A 140 -2.79 14.81 11.52
C PRO A 140 -1.87 14.32 12.64
N SER A 141 -0.87 13.57 12.23
CA SER A 141 0.13 12.98 13.10
C SER A 141 1.07 14.12 13.39
N ARG A 142 1.09 14.58 14.65
CA ARG A 142 2.21 15.33 15.22
C ARG A 142 3.47 14.49 15.05
N MET A 143 4.09 14.56 13.88
CA MET A 143 5.48 14.20 13.70
C MET A 143 6.33 15.38 14.21
N PRO A 144 7.47 15.10 14.86
CA PRO A 144 8.41 16.15 15.27
C PRO A 144 8.85 16.94 14.05
N ASP A 145 9.04 18.25 14.23
CA ASP A 145 9.34 19.32 13.25
C ASP A 145 10.34 18.93 12.14
N LEU A 146 9.93 18.07 11.20
CA LEU A 146 10.53 18.01 9.89
C LEU A 146 10.09 19.29 9.17
N PRO A 147 11.01 20.03 8.54
CA PRO A 147 10.62 21.17 7.72
C PRO A 147 9.56 20.69 6.72
N PRO A 148 8.49 21.48 6.53
CA PRO A 148 7.42 21.10 5.60
C PRO A 148 8.06 20.74 4.24
N PRO A 149 7.55 19.69 3.57
CA PRO A 149 8.08 19.30 2.27
C PRO A 149 8.10 20.52 1.36
N SER A 150 9.27 20.81 0.79
CA SER A 150 9.44 21.96 -0.10
C SER A 150 8.61 21.74 -1.35
N ILE A 151 7.65 22.64 -1.60
CA ILE A 151 6.86 22.67 -2.84
C ILE A 151 7.81 22.92 -4.01
N THR A 152 7.70 22.12 -5.06
CA THR A 152 8.46 22.30 -6.30
C THR A 152 7.75 23.31 -7.20
N HIS A 153 8.43 24.40 -7.57
CA HIS A 153 7.87 25.46 -8.41
C HIS A 153 8.19 25.22 -9.90
N LEU A 154 7.21 24.75 -10.67
CA LEU A 154 7.41 24.40 -12.08
C LEU A 154 7.63 25.63 -12.96
N SER A 155 7.00 26.77 -12.65
CA SER A 155 7.25 28.05 -13.31
C SER A 155 8.75 28.44 -13.32
N CYS A 156 9.49 28.12 -12.27
CA CYS A 156 10.92 28.43 -12.17
C CYS A 156 11.74 27.66 -13.22
N TRP A 157 11.29 26.46 -13.62
CA TRP A 157 11.99 25.61 -14.58
C TRP A 157 12.06 26.24 -15.96
N LEU A 158 11.06 27.07 -16.33
CA LEU A 158 11.05 27.87 -17.57
C LEU A 158 12.21 28.87 -17.63
N SER A 159 12.65 29.36 -16.48
CA SER A 159 13.80 30.26 -16.37
C SER A 159 15.14 29.53 -16.19
N GLY A 160 15.13 28.20 -16.25
CA GLY A 160 16.31 27.36 -16.01
C GLY A 160 16.66 27.18 -14.53
N GLN A 161 15.83 27.68 -13.61
CA GLN A 161 16.00 27.53 -12.17
C GLN A 161 15.22 26.31 -11.67
N PHE A 162 15.83 25.49 -10.82
CA PHE A 162 15.17 24.33 -10.23
C PHE A 162 15.85 23.97 -8.91
N GLU A 163 15.06 23.42 -7.99
CA GLU A 163 15.54 23.06 -6.66
C GLU A 163 16.16 21.65 -6.64
N SER A 164 17.22 21.47 -5.84
CA SER A 164 17.66 20.13 -5.46
C SER A 164 16.52 19.40 -4.73
N PRO A 165 16.23 18.12 -5.02
CA PRO A 165 17.06 17.15 -5.74
C PRO A 165 16.71 16.96 -7.23
N TRP A 166 16.01 17.89 -7.87
CA TRP A 166 15.68 17.79 -9.29
C TRP A 166 16.92 18.00 -10.16
N LEU A 167 17.06 17.15 -11.18
CA LEU A 167 18.19 17.15 -12.10
C LEU A 167 17.71 17.29 -13.54
N PRO A 168 18.50 17.92 -14.42
CA PRO A 168 18.35 17.80 -15.87
C PRO A 168 18.34 16.34 -16.31
N LEU A 169 17.56 16.01 -17.34
CA LEU A 169 17.45 14.63 -17.83
C LEU A 169 18.78 14.05 -18.32
N VAL A 170 19.69 14.88 -18.82
CA VAL A 170 21.04 14.47 -19.23
C VAL A 170 21.86 13.97 -18.03
N ASP A 171 21.74 14.63 -16.89
CA ASP A 171 22.45 14.27 -15.67
C ASP A 171 21.81 13.02 -15.03
N LEU A 172 20.48 12.93 -15.06
CA LEU A 172 19.75 11.77 -14.60
C LEU A 172 20.07 10.52 -15.44
N ALA A 173 20.17 10.67 -16.77
CA ALA A 173 20.58 9.60 -17.68
C ALA A 173 22.05 9.19 -17.49
N GLY A 174 22.93 10.10 -17.06
CA GLY A 174 24.31 9.75 -16.72
C GLY A 174 24.42 8.87 -15.48
N GLN A 175 23.44 8.92 -14.58
CA GLN A 175 23.43 8.18 -13.30
C GLN A 175 22.72 6.82 -13.37
N ALA A 176 22.13 6.47 -14.52
CA ALA A 176 21.17 5.39 -14.64
C ALA A 176 20.97 4.91 -16.09
N HIS A 177 20.34 3.77 -16.31
CA HIS A 177 20.06 3.26 -17.68
C HIS A 177 18.76 3.86 -18.27
N LEU A 178 18.50 5.13 -17.99
CA LEU A 178 17.30 5.85 -18.43
C LEU A 178 17.43 6.45 -19.84
N GLY A 179 18.49 6.13 -20.59
CA GLY A 179 18.85 6.82 -21.83
C GLY A 179 17.73 6.88 -22.87
N ASN A 180 16.92 5.82 -23.00
CA ASN A 180 15.77 5.83 -23.91
C ASN A 180 14.63 6.71 -23.39
N ILE A 181 14.29 6.61 -22.10
CA ILE A 181 13.24 7.41 -21.47
C ILE A 181 13.58 8.90 -21.55
N CYS A 182 14.81 9.27 -21.21
CA CYS A 182 15.27 10.65 -21.27
C CYS A 182 15.29 11.19 -22.70
N ARG A 183 15.61 10.35 -23.70
CA ARG A 183 15.59 10.73 -25.12
C ARG A 183 14.16 10.95 -25.61
N ASP A 184 13.23 10.06 -25.25
CA ASP A 184 11.82 10.19 -25.61
C ASP A 184 11.23 11.48 -25.03
N ALA A 185 11.50 11.75 -23.75
CA ALA A 185 11.05 12.98 -23.07
C ALA A 185 11.70 14.25 -23.66
N SER A 186 12.97 14.18 -24.09
CA SER A 186 13.69 15.31 -24.68
C SER A 186 13.35 15.55 -26.16
N SER A 187 12.62 14.64 -26.82
CA SER A 187 12.33 14.72 -28.25
C SER A 187 11.29 15.78 -28.61
N GLN A 188 10.50 16.25 -27.63
CA GLN A 188 9.56 17.35 -27.83
C GLN A 188 10.31 18.68 -27.77
N GLN A 189 10.39 19.36 -28.92
CA GLN A 189 11.32 20.46 -29.20
C GLN A 189 11.10 21.77 -28.41
N ALA A 190 10.23 21.79 -27.39
CA ALA A 190 10.00 22.91 -26.48
C ALA A 190 9.75 22.46 -25.02
N ALA A 191 9.87 21.16 -24.73
CA ALA A 191 9.54 20.62 -23.44
C ALA A 191 10.69 20.79 -22.44
N ILE A 192 10.36 21.28 -21.24
CA ILE A 192 11.31 21.31 -20.12
C ILE A 192 11.03 20.10 -19.25
N ALA A 193 12.01 19.21 -19.16
CA ALA A 193 11.90 18.02 -18.33
C ALA A 193 12.99 17.98 -17.26
N ARG A 194 12.60 17.55 -16.06
CA ARG A 194 13.49 17.30 -14.93
C ARG A 194 13.10 15.99 -14.29
N GLY A 195 14.05 15.36 -13.62
CA GLY A 195 13.74 14.17 -12.85
C GLY A 195 14.54 14.05 -11.57
N LYS A 196 14.09 13.17 -10.70
CA LYS A 196 14.76 12.82 -9.45
C LYS A 196 14.60 11.35 -9.14
N PHE A 197 15.55 10.79 -8.40
CA PHE A 197 15.43 9.45 -7.87
C PHE A 197 14.70 9.45 -6.54
N ILE A 198 13.69 8.61 -6.45
CA ILE A 198 12.89 8.39 -5.26
C ILE A 198 13.18 6.98 -4.78
N LYS A 199 13.44 6.88 -3.48
CA LYS A 199 13.67 5.63 -2.80
C LYS A 199 12.37 5.20 -2.14
N ILE A 200 11.79 4.10 -2.60
CA ILE A 200 10.55 3.56 -2.07
C ILE A 200 10.81 2.17 -1.51
N ARG A 201 10.23 1.86 -0.36
CA ARG A 201 10.41 0.58 0.30
C ARG A 201 9.36 -0.42 -0.20
N HIS A 202 9.83 -1.52 -0.75
CA HIS A 202 8.99 -2.66 -1.07
C HIS A 202 8.56 -3.41 0.21
N PHE A 203 7.49 -4.21 0.11
CA PHE A 203 6.91 -4.93 1.25
C PHE A 203 7.91 -5.81 2.01
N ASP A 204 8.90 -6.38 1.30
CA ASP A 204 9.95 -7.27 1.83
C ASP A 204 11.17 -6.51 2.40
N ARG A 205 11.02 -5.20 2.64
CA ARG A 205 12.07 -4.27 3.10
C ARG A 205 13.20 -4.04 2.10
N ARG A 206 13.10 -4.52 0.86
CA ARG A 206 13.99 -4.08 -0.22
C ARG A 206 13.70 -2.62 -0.54
N LEU A 207 14.75 -1.89 -0.85
CA LEU A 207 14.66 -0.50 -1.23
C LEU A 207 14.76 -0.44 -2.73
N GLU A 208 13.67 -0.02 -3.36
CA GLU A 208 13.60 0.19 -4.80
C GLU A 208 13.88 1.65 -5.11
N TRP A 209 14.58 1.87 -6.22
CA TRP A 209 14.84 3.21 -6.72
C TRP A 209 14.06 3.41 -8.02
N VAL A 210 13.17 4.39 -8.00
CA VAL A 210 12.41 4.80 -9.18
C VAL A 210 12.79 6.22 -9.56
N ALA A 211 12.81 6.49 -10.86
CA ALA A 211 12.96 7.82 -11.39
C ALA A 211 11.56 8.43 -11.55
N LEU A 212 11.32 9.57 -10.91
CA LEU A 212 10.18 10.44 -11.18
C LEU A 212 10.65 11.54 -12.13
N ILE A 213 10.05 11.59 -13.31
CA ILE A 213 10.33 12.57 -14.35
C ILE A 213 9.06 13.40 -14.56
N VAL A 214 9.22 14.71 -14.53
CA VAL A 214 8.15 15.67 -14.82
C VAL A 214 8.57 16.48 -16.02
N GLN A 215 7.68 16.56 -16.99
CA GLN A 215 7.86 17.28 -18.23
C GLN A 215 6.75 18.32 -18.36
N LEU A 216 7.16 19.55 -18.66
CA LEU A 216 6.32 20.71 -18.86
C LEU A 216 6.43 21.17 -20.31
N CYS A 217 5.30 21.20 -21.00
CA CYS A 217 5.19 21.62 -22.39
C CYS A 217 4.30 22.88 -22.47
N PRO A 218 4.86 24.04 -22.85
CA PRO A 218 4.06 25.24 -23.03
C PRO A 218 3.01 25.05 -24.13
N THR A 219 1.78 25.47 -23.86
CA THR A 219 0.71 25.49 -24.87
C THR A 219 0.65 26.86 -25.55
N PRO A 220 -0.12 27.01 -26.66
CA PRO A 220 -0.39 28.32 -27.25
C PRO A 220 -1.17 29.27 -26.34
N GLN A 221 -1.87 28.75 -25.32
CA GLN A 221 -2.66 29.56 -24.38
C GLN A 221 -1.75 30.11 -23.27
N PRO A 222 -1.74 31.44 -23.03
CA PRO A 222 -0.89 32.02 -22.00
C PRO A 222 -1.24 31.49 -20.61
N GLY A 223 -0.27 30.88 -19.94
CA GLY A 223 -0.44 30.37 -18.58
C GLY A 223 -1.01 28.96 -18.47
N GLU A 224 -1.22 28.26 -19.60
CA GLU A 224 -1.60 26.85 -19.62
C GLU A 224 -0.44 25.96 -20.10
N PHE A 225 -0.29 24.80 -19.47
CA PHE A 225 0.78 23.85 -19.76
C PHE A 225 0.24 22.43 -19.87
N ASP A 226 0.80 21.68 -20.82
CA ASP A 226 0.67 20.23 -20.85
C ASP A 226 1.76 19.65 -19.93
N LEU A 227 1.32 18.86 -18.95
CA LEU A 227 2.15 18.18 -17.98
C LEU A 227 2.19 16.68 -18.30
N SER A 228 3.38 16.11 -18.24
CA SER A 228 3.59 14.67 -18.32
C SER A 228 4.44 14.20 -17.15
N VAL A 229 3.89 13.29 -16.36
CA VAL A 229 4.55 12.70 -15.19
C VAL A 229 4.83 11.24 -15.49
N ILE A 230 6.12 10.88 -15.47
CA ILE A 230 6.61 9.57 -15.86
C ILE A 230 7.34 8.97 -14.66
N CYS A 231 6.94 7.75 -14.27
CA CYS A 231 7.70 6.92 -13.36
C CYS A 231 8.40 5.81 -14.16
N ALA A 232 9.67 5.55 -13.85
CA ALA A 232 10.46 4.50 -14.49
C ALA A 232 11.46 3.85 -13.51
N ALA A 233 11.83 2.59 -13.78
CA ALA A 233 12.86 1.91 -13.01
C ALA A 233 14.25 2.55 -13.25
N ARG A 234 15.06 2.67 -12.20
CA ARG A 234 16.39 3.28 -12.28
C ARG A 234 17.33 2.56 -13.26
N ASP A 235 17.21 1.25 -13.39
CA ASP A 235 18.02 0.44 -14.30
C ASP A 235 17.42 0.33 -15.71
N GLY A 236 16.37 1.10 -16.01
CA GLY A 236 15.68 1.06 -17.30
C GLY A 236 14.90 -0.24 -17.55
N GLY A 237 14.79 -1.11 -16.53
CA GLY A 237 13.98 -2.32 -16.57
C GLY A 237 12.50 -2.06 -16.28
N ASP A 238 11.81 -3.10 -15.83
CA ASP A 238 10.41 -3.02 -15.45
C ASP A 238 10.25 -2.35 -14.08
N LEU A 239 9.21 -1.52 -13.95
CA LEU A 239 8.81 -1.00 -12.65
C LEU A 239 8.43 -2.15 -11.68
N PRO A 240 8.68 -1.99 -10.37
CA PRO A 240 8.26 -2.96 -9.38
C PRO A 240 6.78 -3.30 -9.47
N ALA A 241 6.45 -4.60 -9.37
CA ALA A 241 5.08 -5.05 -9.42
C ALA A 241 4.25 -4.42 -8.28
N GLY A 242 3.07 -3.90 -8.62
CA GLY A 242 2.20 -3.22 -7.67
C GLY A 242 2.54 -1.75 -7.42
N LEU A 243 3.53 -1.18 -8.13
CA LEU A 243 3.75 0.27 -8.11
C LEU A 243 2.54 0.99 -8.73
N GLN A 244 2.09 2.03 -8.06
CA GLN A 244 0.97 2.87 -8.46
C GLN A 244 1.41 4.34 -8.47
N LEU A 245 0.91 5.09 -9.46
CA LEU A 245 1.19 6.51 -9.64
C LEU A 245 -0.14 7.26 -9.81
N TRP A 246 -0.36 8.32 -9.05
CA TRP A 246 -1.54 9.17 -9.22
C TRP A 246 -1.28 10.64 -8.92
N VAL A 247 -2.20 11.48 -9.39
CA VAL A 247 -2.23 12.93 -9.16
C VAL A 247 -3.37 13.25 -8.21
N VAL A 248 -3.08 14.03 -7.19
CA VAL A 248 -4.06 14.56 -6.23
C VAL A 248 -4.18 16.07 -6.43
N ASP A 249 -5.40 16.58 -6.51
CA ASP A 249 -5.66 18.01 -6.67
C ASP A 249 -5.53 18.80 -5.35
N GLN A 250 -5.72 20.12 -5.40
CA GLN A 250 -5.66 21.00 -4.22
C GLN A 250 -6.68 20.66 -3.13
N GLN A 251 -7.76 19.98 -3.50
CA GLN A 251 -8.85 19.60 -2.62
C GLN A 251 -8.59 18.24 -1.96
N GLY A 252 -7.49 17.57 -2.33
CA GLY A 252 -7.14 16.25 -1.84
C GLY A 252 -7.86 15.11 -2.57
N ASN A 253 -8.49 15.39 -3.70
CA ASN A 253 -9.19 14.36 -4.48
C ASN A 253 -8.23 13.71 -5.48
N ASP A 254 -8.37 12.38 -5.62
CA ASP A 254 -7.65 11.63 -6.64
C ASP A 254 -8.18 12.04 -8.03
N SER A 255 -7.35 12.75 -8.79
CA SER A 255 -7.74 13.29 -10.10
C SER A 255 -7.45 12.29 -11.22
N MET A 256 -6.27 11.65 -11.21
CA MET A 256 -5.83 10.72 -12.25
C MET A 256 -4.93 9.62 -11.73
N PHE A 257 -4.99 8.44 -12.35
CA PHE A 257 -4.29 7.24 -11.93
C PHE A 257 -3.65 6.49 -13.11
N ALA A 258 -2.42 6.01 -12.94
CA ALA A 258 -1.70 5.18 -13.90
C ALA A 258 -1.03 3.96 -13.25
N GLN A 259 -0.99 2.87 -14.02
CA GLN A 259 -0.22 1.66 -13.70
C GLN A 259 0.92 1.47 -14.71
N PRO A 260 1.97 0.72 -14.34
CA PRO A 260 3.02 0.34 -15.28
C PRO A 260 2.45 -0.33 -16.53
N ASN A 261 2.82 0.18 -17.69
CA ASN A 261 2.47 -0.37 -18.98
C ASN A 261 3.47 -1.46 -19.41
N ARG A 262 3.28 -2.03 -20.61
CA ARG A 262 4.19 -3.05 -21.18
C ARG A 262 5.61 -2.56 -21.44
N SER A 263 5.85 -1.26 -21.46
CA SER A 263 7.21 -0.69 -21.58
C SER A 263 7.87 -0.45 -20.22
N GLY A 264 7.28 -0.93 -19.14
CA GLY A 264 7.83 -0.81 -17.79
C GLY A 264 7.70 0.61 -17.23
N ARG A 265 6.79 1.44 -17.75
CA ARG A 265 6.62 2.85 -17.37
C ARG A 265 5.20 3.14 -16.91
N ALA A 266 5.03 4.01 -15.93
CA ALA A 266 3.74 4.60 -15.61
C ALA A 266 3.75 6.06 -16.07
N ILE A 267 2.75 6.48 -16.84
CA ILE A 267 2.68 7.81 -17.45
C ILE A 267 1.31 8.42 -17.16
N LEU A 268 1.32 9.65 -16.65
CA LEU A 268 0.15 10.51 -16.51
C LEU A 268 0.34 11.74 -17.37
N GLN A 269 -0.70 12.14 -18.08
CA GLN A 269 -0.71 13.34 -18.92
C GLN A 269 -1.95 14.16 -18.60
N PHE A 270 -1.76 15.45 -18.37
CA PHE A 270 -2.84 16.37 -18.01
C PHE A 270 -2.46 17.83 -18.28
N GLU A 271 -3.46 18.69 -18.32
CA GLU A 271 -3.30 20.13 -18.46
C GLU A 271 -3.31 20.78 -17.08
N GLY A 272 -2.61 21.90 -16.93
CA GLY A 272 -2.67 22.71 -15.72
C GLY A 272 -2.36 24.18 -15.98
N GLN A 273 -2.80 25.03 -15.07
CA GLN A 273 -2.71 26.49 -15.16
C GLN A 273 -1.75 27.05 -14.10
N VAL A 274 -1.08 28.18 -14.42
CA VAL A 274 -0.23 28.90 -13.46
C VAL A 274 -1.00 29.19 -12.17
N GLY A 275 -0.39 28.85 -11.04
CA GLY A 275 -0.98 29.03 -9.71
C GLY A 275 -1.74 27.81 -9.20
N GLU A 276 -1.94 26.78 -10.03
CA GLU A 276 -2.50 25.53 -9.56
C GLU A 276 -1.48 24.69 -8.79
N THR A 277 -1.91 24.10 -7.68
CA THR A 277 -1.14 23.09 -6.95
C THR A 277 -1.67 21.69 -7.21
N PHE A 278 -0.77 20.71 -7.17
CA PHE A 278 -1.12 19.30 -7.22
C PHE A 278 -0.04 18.49 -6.50
N GLU A 279 -0.38 17.27 -6.12
CA GLU A 279 0.58 16.33 -5.56
C GLU A 279 0.72 15.12 -6.48
N ILE A 280 1.95 14.65 -6.65
CA ILE A 280 2.22 13.34 -7.22
C ILE A 280 2.44 12.35 -6.10
N VAL A 281 1.66 11.28 -6.12
CA VAL A 281 1.77 10.20 -5.16
C VAL A 281 2.28 8.96 -5.87
N ILE A 282 3.35 8.40 -5.31
CA ILE A 282 3.89 7.12 -5.72
C ILE A 282 3.73 6.16 -4.55
N SER A 283 3.06 5.04 -4.80
CA SER A 283 2.83 4.00 -3.81
C SER A 283 3.39 2.68 -4.30
N LEU A 284 4.13 2.01 -3.43
CA LEU A 284 4.59 0.65 -3.61
C LEU A 284 4.77 0.09 -2.21
N GLY A 285 4.40 -1.15 -1.95
CA GLY A 285 4.82 -1.70 -0.66
C GLY A 285 3.99 -1.24 0.54
N GLY A 286 2.91 -0.48 0.32
CA GLY A 286 2.24 0.30 1.38
C GLY A 286 3.08 1.50 1.86
N ASP A 287 4.27 1.69 1.28
CA ASP A 287 5.06 2.90 1.41
C ASP A 287 4.52 3.94 0.42
N ARG A 288 4.43 5.19 0.88
CA ARG A 288 3.85 6.29 0.12
C ARG A 288 4.85 7.43 0.07
N HIS A 289 5.19 7.83 -1.15
CA HIS A 289 6.00 9.01 -1.39
C HIS A 289 5.12 10.09 -2.05
N VAL A 290 5.15 11.30 -1.49
CA VAL A 290 4.32 12.42 -1.96
C VAL A 290 5.21 13.59 -2.36
N GLU A 291 4.93 14.15 -3.53
CA GLU A 291 5.68 15.28 -4.08
C GLU A 291 4.72 16.41 -4.45
N PRO A 292 4.73 17.53 -3.72
CA PRO A 292 3.89 18.67 -4.01
C PRO A 292 4.50 19.59 -5.07
N PHE A 293 3.66 20.09 -5.96
CA PHE A 293 4.01 20.98 -7.06
C PHE A 293 3.11 22.21 -7.08
N LEU A 294 3.69 23.33 -7.51
CA LEU A 294 2.99 24.54 -7.93
C LEU A 294 3.35 24.82 -9.39
N ILE A 295 2.35 24.99 -10.24
CA ILE A 295 2.52 25.32 -11.67
C ILE A 295 2.93 26.78 -11.81
#